data_AF-A0A949G0Z0-F1
#
_entry.id   AF-A0A949G0Z0-F1
#
_cell.length_a   1.000
_cell.length_b   1.000
_cell.length_c   1.000
_cell.angle_alpha   90.00
_cell.angle_beta   90.00
_cell.angle_gamma   90.00
#
_symmetry.space_group_name_H-M   'P 1'
#
loop_
_entity.id
_entity.type
_entity.pdbx_description
1 polymer ?
#
loop_
_entity_poly.entity_id
_entity_poly.type
_entity_poly.pdbx_seq_one_letter_code
_entity_poly.pdbx_strand_id
1 'polypeptide(L)'
;MSATALLGSLAVPTRAATTTYNATNTPYTGGTINPGDTVVLNNGATVTGNVVIHGTLQFNQTGTLTITSTVSGTGTLSLTNSGTLNLTGTSGPTSNTVVLDMTTSATAGLLQIRSGTGGLIVGNSGTGTLNVNGGRVANTLGNVGYSAGSVGRVIVSSGTWVNSQGLFVGRGGTGTLNVSGGSVSNTAGTIAFSPGGSGTATVSSGTWANSSTLTVGDRGTAVLNVAGGSVTNSGGNIGFNAGSIGTATVSSGTWANSGNLSVGLDGTGTLNVNGGSVTGSNGFIGFSAGSIGTATVSSGTWATSGNLVVGNSGTGTLNVNGGLVTVGGTLSAGTFGTINLNAGGSIQIGVGGTTGVLLGGTGSLVNNGTLIFNRSNASTYSGIVSGSGAITKQAAGLLTFAGANSYSGVTTISGGTLALSGTGSIGTGGLNLGTIGSPGVFDIAGLTAGTYSWPSSASLTGVGTLSGNGKSLAVLGTLAPGNSVGTITVGAGLALDLSNSGSTVFEITDPGYTAGTFDRISGSGSVVFGGVLNLAFSGGSYADGTDVLQIFVNTGGRSGNFSAVNATGLAAGQSATFNPTTGFITVVPEPSTCIIALAGLACGGSLMVCRRKRA
;
A
#
# COMPACT_ATOMS: atom_id res chain seq x y z
N MET A 1 53.34 66.60 22.34
CA MET A 1 53.27 65.22 22.86
C MET A 1 51.81 64.78 22.80
N SER A 2 51.35 63.66 22.27
CA SER A 2 51.85 62.60 21.38
C SER A 2 50.56 61.86 20.97
N ALA A 3 50.35 61.66 19.67
CA ALA A 3 49.22 60.91 19.12
C ALA A 3 49.39 59.41 19.39
N THR A 4 48.31 58.80 19.87
CA THR A 4 47.76 57.49 19.47
C THR A 4 48.74 56.43 18.95
N ALA A 5 48.98 55.38 19.75
CA ALA A 5 49.28 54.04 19.25
C ALA A 5 48.99 52.98 20.33
N LEU A 6 47.73 52.56 20.40
CA LEU A 6 47.33 51.27 20.93
C LEU A 6 47.67 50.21 19.86
N LEU A 7 48.84 49.58 19.94
CA LEU A 7 49.23 48.46 19.08
C LEU A 7 49.61 47.27 19.97
N GLY A 8 48.58 46.54 20.39
CA GLY A 8 48.68 45.22 21.01
C GLY A 8 47.92 44.20 20.16
N SER A 9 48.64 43.66 19.17
CA SER A 9 48.36 42.44 18.38
C SER A 9 46.90 42.11 18.04
N LEU A 10 46.38 42.74 16.98
CA LEU A 10 45.51 42.00 16.06
C LEU A 10 46.38 40.90 15.44
N ALA A 11 46.12 39.64 15.80
CA ALA A 11 46.67 38.51 15.07
C ALA A 11 46.24 38.67 13.60
N VAL A 12 47.19 39.00 12.73
CA VAL A 12 46.99 38.94 11.29
C VAL A 12 46.54 37.51 10.99
N PRO A 13 45.36 37.27 10.39
CA PRO A 13 45.00 35.93 9.98
C PRO A 13 46.08 35.45 9.01
N THR A 14 46.82 34.41 9.40
CA THR A 14 47.79 33.77 8.53
C THR A 14 47.06 33.34 7.27
N ARG A 15 47.47 33.90 6.12
CA ARG A 15 46.86 33.60 4.82
C ARG A 15 46.89 32.09 4.61
N ALA A 16 45.73 31.48 4.43
CA ALA A 16 45.59 30.08 4.03
C ALA A 16 46.59 29.75 2.91
N ALA A 17 47.49 28.80 3.16
CA ALA A 17 48.51 28.42 2.21
C ALA A 17 48.07 27.20 1.39
N THR A 18 48.18 27.29 0.07
CA THR A 18 48.02 26.14 -0.83
C THR A 18 49.39 25.67 -1.29
N THR A 19 49.74 24.42 -0.99
CA THR A 19 51.00 23.79 -1.43
C THR A 19 50.69 22.60 -2.34
N THR A 20 51.38 22.51 -3.48
CA THR A 20 51.09 21.51 -4.51
C THR A 20 52.29 20.59 -4.71
N TYR A 21 52.03 19.29 -4.73
CA TYR A 21 53.00 18.22 -5.03
C TYR A 21 52.62 17.52 -6.33
N ASN A 22 53.61 17.16 -7.15
CA ASN A 22 53.49 16.46 -8.42
C ASN A 22 54.76 15.62 -8.68
N ALA A 23 54.93 15.09 -9.89
CA ALA A 23 56.10 14.30 -10.28
C ALA A 23 57.48 14.97 -10.08
N THR A 24 57.58 16.30 -10.08
CA THR A 24 58.86 17.03 -10.05
C THR A 24 59.24 17.53 -8.66
N ASN A 25 58.34 17.49 -7.67
CA ASN A 25 58.60 17.98 -6.31
C ASN A 25 58.10 17.03 -5.21
N THR A 26 58.20 15.72 -5.46
CA THR A 26 57.82 14.62 -4.56
C THR A 26 59.02 14.09 -3.75
N PRO A 27 58.86 13.41 -2.57
CA PRO A 27 57.63 13.08 -1.82
C PRO A 27 57.06 14.25 -1.01
N TYR A 28 55.74 14.27 -0.82
CA TYR A 28 55.14 14.98 0.32
C TYR A 28 55.55 14.23 1.59
N THR A 29 56.49 14.82 2.32
CA THR A 29 56.90 14.32 3.64
C THR A 29 55.84 14.81 4.62
N GLY A 30 55.02 13.88 5.11
CA GLY A 30 53.82 14.14 5.91
C GLY A 30 54.06 15.03 7.13
N GLY A 31 52.98 15.43 7.78
CA GLY A 31 53.00 16.29 8.94
C GLY A 31 51.61 16.86 9.22
N THR A 32 51.56 17.94 9.99
CA THR A 32 50.29 18.62 10.28
C THR A 32 49.94 19.62 9.17
N ILE A 33 48.79 19.43 8.52
CA ILE A 33 48.15 20.44 7.67
C ILE A 33 47.26 21.29 8.57
N ASN A 34 47.61 22.56 8.79
CA ASN A 34 46.90 23.42 9.74
C ASN A 34 45.52 23.85 9.22
N PRO A 35 44.61 24.31 10.11
CA PRO A 35 43.33 24.87 9.69
C PRO A 35 43.51 25.99 8.64
N GLY A 36 42.76 25.90 7.54
CA GLY A 36 42.84 26.84 6.42
C GLY A 36 43.86 26.45 5.33
N ASP A 37 44.89 25.67 5.65
CA ASP A 37 45.90 25.25 4.66
C ASP A 37 45.37 24.12 3.76
N THR A 38 45.87 24.06 2.53
CA THR A 38 45.53 23.03 1.54
C THR A 38 46.80 22.41 0.94
N VAL A 39 46.91 21.09 1.01
CA VAL A 39 47.93 20.31 0.27
C VAL A 39 47.26 19.61 -0.91
N VAL A 40 47.74 19.85 -2.13
CA VAL A 40 47.22 19.23 -3.36
C VAL A 40 48.23 18.22 -3.89
N LEU A 41 47.82 16.96 -4.02
CA LEU A 41 48.61 15.86 -4.57
C LEU A 41 48.17 15.59 -6.03
N ASN A 42 48.88 16.18 -6.99
CA ASN A 42 48.69 15.98 -8.43
C ASN A 42 49.43 14.74 -8.95
N ASN A 43 49.22 14.42 -10.23
CA ASN A 43 49.85 13.27 -10.91
C ASN A 43 51.36 13.14 -10.61
N GLY A 44 51.76 11.94 -10.19
CA GLY A 44 53.14 11.60 -9.85
C GLY A 44 53.58 11.97 -8.42
N ALA A 45 52.73 12.62 -7.63
CA ALA A 45 53.02 12.85 -6.22
C ALA A 45 52.96 11.54 -5.41
N THR A 46 53.94 11.34 -4.54
CA THR A 46 54.00 10.29 -3.52
C THR A 46 53.96 10.89 -2.11
N VAL A 47 53.58 10.09 -1.11
CA VAL A 47 53.48 10.50 0.30
C VAL A 47 54.36 9.59 1.14
N THR A 48 55.15 10.17 2.04
CA THR A 48 55.94 9.47 3.06
C THR A 48 55.64 10.04 4.44
N GLY A 49 55.68 9.22 5.50
CA GLY A 49 55.40 9.69 6.87
C GLY A 49 53.92 9.97 7.15
N ASN A 50 53.58 10.10 8.44
CA ASN A 50 52.19 10.28 8.90
C ASN A 50 51.65 11.67 8.53
N VAL A 51 50.36 11.75 8.22
CA VAL A 51 49.66 12.99 7.85
C VAL A 51 48.55 13.27 8.86
N VAL A 52 48.58 14.45 9.48
CA VAL A 52 47.52 14.94 10.39
C VAL A 52 46.84 16.12 9.74
N ILE A 53 45.58 15.97 9.33
CA ILE A 53 44.86 16.94 8.53
C ILE A 53 43.91 17.72 9.45
N HIS A 54 44.20 19.00 9.71
CA HIS A 54 43.25 19.97 10.26
C HIS A 54 42.77 20.98 9.20
N GLY A 55 43.52 21.13 8.10
CA GLY A 55 43.12 21.84 6.87
C GLY A 55 42.53 20.90 5.82
N THR A 56 43.05 20.95 4.58
CA THR A 56 42.59 20.12 3.45
C THR A 56 43.74 19.34 2.81
N LEU A 57 43.57 18.04 2.61
CA LEU A 57 44.38 17.23 1.70
C LEU A 57 43.54 16.89 0.47
N GLN A 58 43.94 17.39 -0.69
CA GLN A 58 43.25 17.14 -1.96
C GLN A 58 44.06 16.18 -2.83
N PHE A 59 43.43 15.05 -3.16
CA PHE A 59 43.91 14.09 -4.14
C PHE A 59 43.38 14.46 -5.53
N ASN A 60 44.29 14.78 -6.44
CA ASN A 60 44.00 15.16 -7.81
C ASN A 60 44.90 14.36 -8.77
N GLN A 61 44.93 13.03 -8.61
CA GLN A 61 45.62 12.15 -9.56
C GLN A 61 44.63 11.35 -10.41
N THR A 62 45.04 11.02 -11.62
CA THR A 62 44.37 10.07 -12.52
C THR A 62 44.89 8.63 -12.34
N GLY A 63 46.07 8.47 -11.72
CA GLY A 63 46.68 7.18 -11.39
C GLY A 63 46.31 6.65 -9.99
N THR A 64 47.05 5.64 -9.51
CA THR A 64 46.90 5.11 -8.15
C THR A 64 47.93 5.74 -7.21
N LEU A 65 47.47 6.34 -6.11
CA LEU A 65 48.31 6.70 -4.96
C LEU A 65 48.00 5.78 -3.79
N THR A 66 49.02 5.09 -3.28
CA THR A 66 48.89 4.33 -2.03
C THR A 66 49.52 5.10 -0.89
N ILE A 67 48.75 5.39 0.16
CA ILE A 67 49.26 5.96 1.41
C ILE A 67 49.39 4.83 2.43
N THR A 68 50.64 4.49 2.75
CA THR A 68 51.02 3.43 3.70
C THR A 68 51.23 3.93 5.12
N SER A 69 51.25 5.25 5.31
CA SER A 69 51.34 5.91 6.61
C SER A 69 49.97 6.22 7.19
N THR A 70 49.94 6.62 8.47
CA THR A 70 48.70 7.01 9.14
C THR A 70 48.22 8.36 8.63
N VAL A 71 46.97 8.41 8.19
CA VAL A 71 46.20 9.63 7.88
C VAL A 71 45.19 9.87 9.00
N SER A 72 45.22 11.03 9.63
CA SER A 72 44.37 11.36 10.80
C SER A 72 44.02 12.85 10.82
N GLY A 73 43.39 13.32 11.90
CA GLY A 73 42.99 14.71 12.09
C GLY A 73 41.48 14.91 11.92
N THR A 74 41.04 16.17 11.87
CA THR A 74 39.61 16.56 11.85
C THR A 74 39.22 17.38 10.61
N GLY A 75 40.16 17.61 9.70
CA GLY A 75 40.02 18.44 8.50
C GLY A 75 39.32 17.71 7.33
N THR A 76 39.69 18.06 6.10
CA THR A 76 39.09 17.52 4.87
C THR A 76 40.06 16.69 4.05
N LEU A 77 39.67 15.46 3.70
CA LEU A 77 40.29 14.65 2.66
C LEU A 77 39.38 14.67 1.41
N SER A 78 39.85 15.16 0.28
CA SER A 78 39.04 15.32 -0.95
C SER A 78 39.64 14.58 -2.13
N LEU A 79 38.84 13.78 -2.84
CA LEU A 79 39.23 13.12 -4.08
C LEU A 79 38.45 13.76 -5.24
N THR A 80 39.15 14.51 -6.08
CA THR A 80 38.52 15.36 -7.12
C THR A 80 38.70 14.85 -8.55
N ASN A 81 39.46 13.77 -8.75
CA ASN A 81 39.79 13.25 -10.08
C ASN A 81 39.51 11.74 -10.17
N SER A 82 39.63 11.14 -11.36
CA SER A 82 39.23 9.76 -11.67
C SER A 82 40.18 8.67 -11.15
N GLY A 83 41.30 9.02 -10.52
CA GLY A 83 42.28 8.06 -10.02
C GLY A 83 41.86 7.28 -8.77
N THR A 84 42.77 6.44 -8.27
CA THR A 84 42.55 5.62 -7.08
C THR A 84 43.41 6.12 -5.92
N LEU A 85 42.78 6.42 -4.78
CA LEU A 85 43.46 6.60 -3.51
C LEU A 85 43.30 5.33 -2.67
N ASN A 86 44.41 4.63 -2.42
CA ASN A 86 44.44 3.44 -1.59
C ASN A 86 45.01 3.76 -0.20
N LEU A 87 44.17 3.69 0.84
CA LEU A 87 44.60 3.92 2.22
C LEU A 87 44.90 2.58 2.91
N THR A 88 46.11 2.45 3.46
CA THR A 88 46.55 1.20 4.12
C THR A 88 47.13 1.39 5.52
N GLY A 89 47.69 2.57 5.81
CA GLY A 89 48.48 2.86 7.01
C GLY A 89 47.74 3.40 8.23
N THR A 90 46.42 3.57 8.18
CA THR A 90 45.64 3.92 9.36
C THR A 90 45.25 2.64 10.08
N SER A 91 45.66 2.50 11.34
CA SER A 91 45.25 1.41 12.21
C SER A 91 44.13 1.91 13.13
N GLY A 92 42.90 1.52 12.84
CA GLY A 92 41.81 1.62 13.79
C GLY A 92 41.95 0.64 14.96
N PRO A 93 40.91 0.51 15.81
CA PRO A 93 40.92 -0.37 16.99
C PRO A 93 41.10 -1.85 16.64
N THR A 94 40.94 -2.25 15.38
CA THR A 94 41.22 -3.60 14.90
C THR A 94 42.33 -3.60 13.85
N SER A 95 43.21 -4.61 13.89
CA SER A 95 44.14 -4.88 12.81
C SER A 95 43.32 -5.06 11.53
N ASN A 96 43.57 -4.23 10.50
CA ASN A 96 42.87 -4.21 9.21
C ASN A 96 41.72 -3.19 9.01
N THR A 97 41.59 -2.17 9.86
CA THR A 97 40.63 -1.06 9.64
C THR A 97 41.27 0.30 9.46
N VAL A 98 40.70 1.12 8.58
CA VAL A 98 41.00 2.54 8.40
C VAL A 98 39.95 3.40 9.13
N VAL A 99 40.40 4.41 9.87
CA VAL A 99 39.53 5.35 10.62
C VAL A 99 39.50 6.70 9.93
N LEU A 100 38.31 7.26 9.75
CA LEU A 100 38.03 8.60 9.25
C LEU A 100 37.24 9.38 10.31
N ASP A 101 37.95 9.99 11.26
CA ASP A 101 37.40 10.91 12.26
C ASP A 101 37.50 12.37 11.75
N MET A 102 37.14 12.54 10.48
CA MET A 102 37.30 13.77 9.71
C MET A 102 36.25 13.85 8.60
N THR A 103 36.24 14.95 7.84
CA THR A 103 35.43 15.02 6.62
C THR A 103 36.20 14.41 5.46
N THR A 104 35.62 13.42 4.78
CA THR A 104 36.17 12.81 3.57
C THR A 104 35.15 12.94 2.45
N SER A 105 35.57 13.42 1.28
CA SER A 105 34.71 13.63 0.13
C SER A 105 35.27 12.92 -1.10
N ALA A 106 34.52 11.95 -1.62
CA ALA A 106 34.79 11.27 -2.88
C ALA A 106 33.86 11.83 -3.96
N THR A 107 34.31 12.86 -4.68
CA THR A 107 33.54 13.48 -5.76
C THR A 107 33.82 12.83 -7.12
N ALA A 108 34.99 12.19 -7.26
CA ALA A 108 35.35 11.37 -8.42
C ALA A 108 36.31 10.24 -7.98
N GLY A 109 36.62 9.34 -8.91
CA GLY A 109 37.63 8.29 -8.72
C GLY A 109 37.23 7.22 -7.70
N LEU A 110 38.22 6.48 -7.21
CA LEU A 110 38.06 5.38 -6.27
C LEU A 110 38.83 5.64 -4.97
N LEU A 111 38.11 5.72 -3.85
CA LEU A 111 38.69 5.54 -2.52
C LEU A 111 38.64 4.06 -2.15
N GLN A 112 39.80 3.41 -2.04
CA GLN A 112 39.89 2.01 -1.70
C GLN A 112 40.62 1.81 -0.37
N ILE A 113 40.10 0.91 0.47
CA ILE A 113 40.69 0.61 1.77
C ILE A 113 41.45 -0.71 1.70
N ARG A 114 42.78 -0.66 1.85
CA ARG A 114 43.67 -1.84 1.77
C ARG A 114 43.38 -2.69 0.54
N SER A 115 43.33 -2.06 -0.62
CA SER A 115 43.02 -2.72 -1.89
C SER A 115 41.68 -3.50 -1.84
N GLY A 116 40.71 -3.00 -1.06
CA GLY A 116 39.37 -3.55 -0.92
C GLY A 116 39.26 -4.66 0.12
N THR A 117 40.33 -4.92 0.88
CA THR A 117 40.39 -6.00 1.88
C THR A 117 40.25 -5.49 3.32
N GLY A 118 40.33 -4.18 3.54
CA GLY A 118 40.25 -3.57 4.86
C GLY A 118 38.86 -3.01 5.20
N GLY A 119 38.56 -2.91 6.49
CA GLY A 119 37.35 -2.27 6.98
C GLY A 119 37.49 -0.75 7.06
N LEU A 120 36.37 -0.05 6.98
CA LEU A 120 36.28 1.41 7.09
C LEU A 120 35.46 1.77 8.33
N ILE A 121 35.96 2.72 9.11
CA ILE A 121 35.27 3.32 10.25
C ILE A 121 35.14 4.81 10.01
N VAL A 122 33.92 5.32 10.00
CA VAL A 122 33.59 6.75 9.96
C VAL A 122 33.08 7.14 11.34
N GLY A 123 33.87 7.90 12.10
CA GLY A 123 33.58 8.23 13.50
C GLY A 123 33.84 7.07 14.47
N ASN A 124 35.10 6.87 14.85
CA ASN A 124 35.54 5.88 15.81
C ASN A 124 35.37 6.34 17.26
N SER A 125 36.06 7.41 17.64
CA SER A 125 36.02 8.03 18.98
C SER A 125 35.61 9.49 18.93
N GLY A 126 35.71 10.13 17.76
CA GLY A 126 35.22 11.47 17.49
C GLY A 126 34.14 11.51 16.42
N THR A 127 34.15 12.58 15.63
CA THR A 127 33.18 12.82 14.56
C THR A 127 33.80 12.55 13.20
N GLY A 128 33.21 11.65 12.41
CA GLY A 128 33.58 11.39 11.03
C GLY A 128 32.44 11.73 10.07
N THR A 129 32.76 12.26 8.89
CA THR A 129 31.81 12.42 7.78
C THR A 129 32.41 11.88 6.48
N LEU A 130 31.67 11.04 5.76
CA LEU A 130 32.00 10.59 4.41
C LEU A 130 30.94 11.04 3.41
N ASN A 131 31.33 11.83 2.42
CA ASN A 131 30.49 12.26 1.31
C ASN A 131 30.88 11.51 0.03
N VAL A 132 29.92 10.84 -0.61
CA VAL A 132 30.12 10.09 -1.85
C VAL A 132 29.25 10.72 -2.93
N ASN A 133 29.85 11.68 -3.64
CA ASN A 133 29.18 12.61 -4.56
C ASN A 133 29.72 12.44 -5.99
N GLY A 134 29.68 11.21 -6.51
CA GLY A 134 30.13 10.85 -7.87
C GLY A 134 31.23 9.79 -7.89
N GLY A 135 32.11 9.77 -6.87
CA GLY A 135 33.17 8.76 -6.74
C GLY A 135 32.68 7.39 -6.24
N ARG A 136 33.60 6.43 -6.20
CA ARG A 136 33.41 5.09 -5.63
C ARG A 136 34.20 4.94 -4.34
N VAL A 137 33.60 4.37 -3.30
CA VAL A 137 34.28 3.96 -2.06
C VAL A 137 34.18 2.44 -1.94
N ALA A 138 35.28 1.75 -1.64
CA ALA A 138 35.31 0.29 -1.52
C ALA A 138 36.09 -0.20 -0.29
N ASN A 139 35.43 -1.04 0.52
CA ASN A 139 35.98 -1.66 1.74
C ASN A 139 35.30 -3.01 2.02
N THR A 140 35.78 -3.78 3.00
CA THR A 140 35.12 -5.02 3.44
C THR A 140 33.96 -4.73 4.38
N LEU A 141 34.27 -4.25 5.58
CA LEU A 141 33.29 -3.87 6.62
C LEU A 141 33.13 -2.36 6.69
N GLY A 142 31.89 -1.87 6.69
CA GLY A 142 31.59 -0.46 6.91
C GLY A 142 31.10 -0.24 8.33
N ASN A 143 31.65 0.73 9.06
CA ASN A 143 31.14 1.14 10.37
C ASN A 143 30.94 2.66 10.38
N VAL A 144 29.76 3.10 10.81
CA VAL A 144 29.40 4.52 10.93
C VAL A 144 28.99 4.75 12.37
N GLY A 145 29.78 5.50 13.15
CA GLY A 145 29.56 5.66 14.59
C GLY A 145 29.92 4.39 15.37
N TYR A 146 31.22 4.12 15.51
CA TYR A 146 31.73 2.85 16.03
C TYR A 146 31.65 2.72 17.55
N SER A 147 32.25 3.64 18.32
CA SER A 147 32.33 3.55 19.79
C SER A 147 31.25 4.39 20.47
N ALA A 148 30.99 4.10 21.75
CA ALA A 148 30.11 4.93 22.57
C ALA A 148 30.55 6.40 22.54
N GLY A 149 29.58 7.31 22.33
CA GLY A 149 29.82 8.75 22.23
C GLY A 149 30.37 9.26 20.89
N SER A 150 30.77 8.38 19.96
CA SER A 150 31.24 8.80 18.64
C SER A 150 30.10 9.16 17.69
N VAL A 151 30.40 9.97 16.67
CA VAL A 151 29.42 10.38 15.65
C VAL A 151 29.96 10.06 14.26
N GLY A 152 29.32 9.12 13.57
CA GLY A 152 29.60 8.85 12.16
C GLY A 152 28.49 9.35 11.26
N ARG A 153 28.84 9.98 10.14
CA ARG A 153 27.87 10.38 9.11
C ARG A 153 28.35 9.98 7.73
N VAL A 154 27.47 9.37 6.93
CA VAL A 154 27.73 9.07 5.53
C VAL A 154 26.60 9.64 4.67
N ILE A 155 26.97 10.32 3.59
CA ILE A 155 26.04 10.87 2.59
C ILE A 155 26.43 10.34 1.22
N VAL A 156 25.50 9.71 0.52
CA VAL A 156 25.70 9.13 -0.82
C VAL A 156 24.69 9.77 -1.78
N SER A 157 25.10 10.85 -2.45
CA SER A 157 24.21 11.67 -3.27
C SER A 157 24.17 11.26 -4.75
N SER A 158 25.28 10.76 -5.29
CA SER A 158 25.36 10.34 -6.71
C SER A 158 26.43 9.29 -7.01
N GLY A 159 27.31 8.96 -6.06
CA GLY A 159 28.37 7.95 -6.25
C GLY A 159 28.00 6.56 -5.74
N THR A 160 28.99 5.70 -5.54
CA THR A 160 28.79 4.31 -5.08
C THR A 160 29.64 3.99 -3.85
N TRP A 161 29.02 3.39 -2.82
CA TRP A 161 29.75 2.83 -1.69
C TRP A 161 29.54 1.31 -1.61
N VAL A 162 30.60 0.55 -1.82
CA VAL A 162 30.56 -0.92 -1.81
C VAL A 162 31.28 -1.46 -0.57
N ASN A 163 30.55 -2.25 0.20
CA ASN A 163 31.07 -3.06 1.29
C ASN A 163 30.97 -4.52 0.85
N SER A 164 32.08 -5.26 0.80
CA SER A 164 32.02 -6.68 0.43
C SER A 164 31.54 -7.59 1.57
N GLN A 165 31.38 -7.04 2.78
CA GLN A 165 30.81 -7.68 3.96
C GLN A 165 29.72 -6.78 4.59
N GLY A 166 29.56 -6.82 5.92
CA GLY A 166 28.53 -6.09 6.63
C GLY A 166 28.73 -4.57 6.69
N LEU A 167 27.61 -3.84 6.81
CA LEU A 167 27.56 -2.40 7.06
C LEU A 167 26.81 -2.14 8.38
N PHE A 168 27.47 -1.46 9.30
CA PHE A 168 26.94 -1.11 10.62
C PHE A 168 26.74 0.41 10.74
N VAL A 169 25.51 0.83 11.02
CA VAL A 169 25.14 2.24 11.25
C VAL A 169 24.75 2.41 12.71
N GLY A 170 25.52 3.20 13.45
CA GLY A 170 25.37 3.36 14.90
C GLY A 170 25.80 2.11 15.66
N ARG A 171 27.00 1.57 15.39
CA ARG A 171 27.43 0.29 15.98
C ARG A 171 27.45 0.35 17.51
N GLY A 172 28.04 1.38 18.09
CA GLY A 172 28.06 1.65 19.52
C GLY A 172 27.88 3.14 19.85
N GLY A 173 28.12 4.02 18.89
CA GLY A 173 27.84 5.46 18.97
C GLY A 173 26.62 5.85 18.15
N THR A 174 26.61 7.11 17.70
CA THR A 174 25.57 7.65 16.81
C THR A 174 26.04 7.54 15.36
N GLY A 175 25.29 6.80 14.52
CA GLY A 175 25.58 6.67 13.11
C GLY A 175 24.44 7.15 12.22
N THR A 176 24.77 7.88 11.16
CA THR A 176 23.80 8.33 10.16
C THR A 176 24.24 7.93 8.76
N LEU A 177 23.36 7.26 8.01
CA LEU A 177 23.51 7.01 6.58
C LEU A 177 22.40 7.74 5.81
N ASN A 178 22.76 8.58 4.86
CA ASN A 178 21.81 9.23 3.96
C ASN A 178 22.12 8.86 2.51
N VAL A 179 21.19 8.20 1.82
CA VAL A 179 21.27 7.87 0.40
C VAL A 179 20.25 8.74 -0.32
N SER A 180 20.75 9.69 -1.12
CA SER A 180 19.95 10.71 -1.78
C SER A 180 20.17 10.75 -3.30
N GLY A 181 20.56 9.63 -3.89
CA GLY A 181 20.63 9.44 -5.34
C GLY A 181 21.66 8.39 -5.79
N GLY A 182 22.71 8.14 -5.02
CA GLY A 182 23.73 7.14 -5.35
C GLY A 182 23.35 5.71 -4.91
N SER A 183 24.36 4.84 -4.85
CA SER A 183 24.19 3.41 -4.52
C SER A 183 25.06 2.98 -3.34
N VAL A 184 24.46 2.27 -2.39
CA VAL A 184 25.15 1.60 -1.29
C VAL A 184 24.89 0.11 -1.39
N SER A 185 25.93 -0.71 -1.29
CA SER A 185 25.79 -2.16 -1.23
C SER A 185 26.63 -2.79 -0.13
N ASN A 186 26.09 -3.87 0.43
CA ASN A 186 26.73 -4.67 1.48
C ASN A 186 26.11 -6.07 1.55
N THR A 187 26.76 -6.98 2.28
CA THR A 187 26.18 -8.31 2.54
C THR A 187 25.02 -8.21 3.51
N ALA A 188 25.28 -7.94 4.80
CA ALA A 188 24.26 -7.75 5.82
C ALA A 188 24.28 -6.31 6.33
N GLY A 189 23.11 -5.71 6.49
CA GLY A 189 22.96 -4.34 7.01
C GLY A 189 22.50 -4.41 8.46
N THR A 190 23.10 -3.60 9.33
CA THR A 190 22.66 -3.51 10.73
C THR A 190 22.67 -2.08 11.23
N ILE A 191 21.54 -1.64 11.76
CA ILE A 191 21.38 -0.34 12.40
C ILE A 191 21.27 -0.58 13.91
N ALA A 192 22.10 0.12 14.70
CA ALA A 192 22.16 0.00 16.16
C ALA A 192 22.53 -1.41 16.66
N PHE A 193 23.77 -1.84 16.38
CA PHE A 193 24.28 -3.18 16.70
C PHE A 193 24.43 -3.45 18.21
N SER A 194 24.99 -2.50 18.96
CA SER A 194 25.31 -2.68 20.39
C SER A 194 24.28 -1.98 21.29
N PRO A 195 24.16 -2.40 22.56
CA PRO A 195 23.43 -1.63 23.57
C PRO A 195 23.92 -0.18 23.63
N GLY A 196 22.98 0.78 23.69
CA GLY A 196 23.29 2.21 23.68
C GLY A 196 23.68 2.81 22.31
N GLY A 197 23.90 1.97 21.29
CA GLY A 197 24.09 2.42 19.91
C GLY A 197 22.82 3.04 19.36
N SER A 198 22.98 4.11 18.57
CA SER A 198 21.89 4.83 17.92
C SER A 198 22.18 4.99 16.43
N GLY A 199 21.31 4.45 15.58
CA GLY A 199 21.53 4.46 14.14
C GLY A 199 20.33 4.98 13.37
N THR A 200 20.59 5.83 12.38
CA THR A 200 19.57 6.30 11.43
C THR A 200 20.04 6.07 10.00
N ALA A 201 19.23 5.39 9.19
CA ALA A 201 19.42 5.30 7.76
C ALA A 201 18.24 5.92 7.02
N THR A 202 18.50 6.81 6.07
CA THR A 202 17.50 7.44 5.22
C THR A 202 17.85 7.17 3.76
N VAL A 203 16.87 6.68 3.00
CA VAL A 203 16.96 6.47 1.56
C VAL A 203 15.87 7.29 0.88
N SER A 204 16.20 8.56 0.58
CA SER A 204 15.28 9.51 -0.07
C SER A 204 15.23 9.34 -1.58
N SER A 205 16.34 8.85 -2.17
CA SER A 205 16.47 8.49 -3.58
C SER A 205 17.73 7.63 -3.75
N GLY A 206 17.87 6.93 -4.88
CA GLY A 206 18.96 5.96 -5.05
C GLY A 206 18.66 4.60 -4.41
N THR A 207 19.69 3.81 -4.13
CA THR A 207 19.55 2.40 -3.71
C THR A 207 20.43 2.04 -2.51
N TRP A 208 19.87 1.30 -1.56
CA TRP A 208 20.63 0.54 -0.58
C TRP A 208 20.33 -0.96 -0.70
N ALA A 209 21.28 -1.70 -1.26
CA ALA A 209 21.14 -3.12 -1.56
C ALA A 209 21.92 -3.99 -0.55
N ASN A 210 21.20 -4.86 0.15
CA ASN A 210 21.76 -5.86 1.04
C ASN A 210 21.56 -7.23 0.40
N SER A 211 22.61 -8.02 0.22
CA SER A 211 22.45 -9.38 -0.33
C SER A 211 21.96 -10.41 0.71
N SER A 212 22.03 -10.05 1.99
CA SER A 212 21.61 -10.84 3.15
C SER A 212 20.59 -10.04 3.99
N THR A 213 20.52 -10.29 5.29
CA THR A 213 19.54 -9.68 6.20
C THR A 213 19.82 -8.18 6.42
N LEU A 214 18.75 -7.39 6.53
CA LEU A 214 18.78 -6.04 7.06
C LEU A 214 18.11 -6.02 8.44
N THR A 215 18.86 -5.61 9.46
CA THR A 215 18.37 -5.47 10.84
C THR A 215 18.27 -4.00 11.23
N VAL A 216 17.06 -3.57 11.58
CA VAL A 216 16.75 -2.25 12.12
C VAL A 216 16.53 -2.39 13.63
N GLY A 217 17.59 -2.11 14.39
CA GLY A 217 17.59 -2.23 15.85
C GLY A 217 17.98 -3.64 16.24
N ASP A 218 19.28 -3.87 16.44
CA ASP A 218 19.79 -5.17 16.87
C ASP A 218 19.75 -5.28 18.40
N ARG A 219 20.47 -4.39 19.08
CA ARG A 219 20.50 -4.25 20.56
C ARG A 219 20.34 -2.82 21.04
N GLY A 220 20.36 -1.85 20.14
CA GLY A 220 20.17 -0.42 20.42
C GLY A 220 18.88 0.14 19.82
N THR A 221 18.88 1.45 19.55
CA THR A 221 17.74 2.17 18.96
C THR A 221 18.03 2.53 17.50
N ALA A 222 17.17 2.09 16.59
CA ALA A 222 17.37 2.26 15.16
C ALA A 222 16.17 2.88 14.45
N VAL A 223 16.49 3.68 13.43
CA VAL A 223 15.51 4.26 12.51
C VAL A 223 15.92 3.96 11.06
N LEU A 224 14.99 3.43 10.28
CA LEU A 224 15.08 3.33 8.82
C LEU A 224 13.96 4.17 8.19
N ASN A 225 14.32 5.10 7.31
CA ASN A 225 13.39 5.90 6.53
C ASN A 225 13.55 5.62 5.04
N VAL A 226 12.51 5.12 4.38
CA VAL A 226 12.45 4.98 2.93
C VAL A 226 11.45 6.03 2.42
N ALA A 227 11.98 7.05 1.76
CA ALA A 227 11.26 8.25 1.36
C ALA A 227 11.51 8.60 -0.11
N GLY A 228 11.54 7.57 -0.97
CA GLY A 228 11.57 7.71 -2.43
C GLY A 228 12.51 6.72 -3.14
N GLY A 229 13.58 6.27 -2.47
CA GLY A 229 14.52 5.31 -3.05
C GLY A 229 14.14 3.84 -2.85
N SER A 230 15.11 2.96 -3.11
CA SER A 230 14.95 1.50 -3.04
C SER A 230 15.84 0.89 -1.97
N VAL A 231 15.25 0.09 -1.08
CA VAL A 231 15.97 -0.75 -0.11
C VAL A 231 15.66 -2.20 -0.42
N THR A 232 16.69 -3.03 -0.56
CA THR A 232 16.52 -4.47 -0.82
C THR A 232 17.32 -5.31 0.16
N ASN A 233 16.78 -6.46 0.52
CA ASN A 233 17.42 -7.44 1.40
C ASN A 233 16.76 -8.83 1.29
N SER A 234 17.47 -9.87 1.73
CA SER A 234 16.93 -11.23 1.75
C SER A 234 15.98 -11.49 2.92
N GLY A 235 16.14 -10.81 4.05
CA GLY A 235 15.21 -10.90 5.19
C GLY A 235 15.32 -9.64 6.03
N GLY A 236 14.19 -9.15 6.53
CA GLY A 236 14.11 -7.89 7.27
C GLY A 236 13.75 -8.14 8.73
N ASN A 237 14.46 -7.52 9.65
CA ASN A 237 14.15 -7.57 11.07
C ASN A 237 14.04 -6.16 11.63
N ILE A 238 12.99 -5.88 12.42
CA ILE A 238 12.82 -4.63 13.14
C ILE A 238 12.67 -4.97 14.62
N GLY A 239 13.57 -4.47 15.47
CA GLY A 239 13.62 -4.85 16.89
C GLY A 239 14.02 -6.33 17.06
N PHE A 240 15.29 -6.63 16.81
CA PHE A 240 15.80 -8.00 16.70
C PHE A 240 15.98 -8.69 18.05
N ASN A 241 16.83 -8.18 18.96
CA ASN A 241 17.01 -8.78 20.30
C ASN A 241 16.09 -8.12 21.35
N ALA A 242 15.91 -8.80 22.49
CA ALA A 242 15.25 -8.26 23.67
C ALA A 242 15.83 -6.88 24.09
N GLY A 243 14.94 -5.94 24.40
CA GLY A 243 15.29 -4.56 24.78
C GLY A 243 15.68 -3.63 23.62
N SER A 244 15.88 -4.14 22.40
CA SER A 244 16.13 -3.31 21.22
C SER A 244 14.86 -2.60 20.74
N ILE A 245 15.04 -1.42 20.13
CA ILE A 245 13.95 -0.64 19.54
C ILE A 245 14.28 -0.38 18.07
N GLY A 246 13.48 -0.95 17.18
CA GLY A 246 13.57 -0.70 15.75
C GLY A 246 12.34 0.06 15.24
N THR A 247 12.56 1.10 14.44
CA THR A 247 11.47 1.77 13.70
C THR A 247 11.84 1.84 12.22
N ALA A 248 10.96 1.34 11.36
CA ALA A 248 11.05 1.54 9.92
C ALA A 248 9.83 2.31 9.41
N THR A 249 10.05 3.35 8.62
CA THR A 249 9.01 4.13 7.97
C THR A 249 9.23 4.11 6.47
N VAL A 250 8.20 3.69 5.72
CA VAL A 250 8.12 3.79 4.27
C VAL A 250 7.04 4.81 3.94
N SER A 251 7.46 6.01 3.55
CA SER A 251 6.56 7.11 3.15
C SER A 251 6.43 7.22 1.64
N SER A 252 7.45 6.79 0.90
CA SER A 252 7.46 6.62 -0.55
C SER A 252 8.63 5.71 -0.96
N GLY A 253 8.70 5.28 -2.21
CA GLY A 253 9.74 4.33 -2.67
C GLY A 253 9.40 2.88 -2.31
N THR A 254 10.41 2.01 -2.24
CA THR A 254 10.24 0.56 -2.05
C THR A 254 11.19 -0.01 -1.02
N TRP A 255 10.67 -0.84 -0.12
CA TRP A 255 11.45 -1.76 0.70
C TRP A 255 11.09 -3.21 0.35
N ALA A 256 11.95 -3.85 -0.43
CA ALA A 256 11.72 -5.20 -0.93
C ALA A 256 12.51 -6.25 -0.14
N ASN A 257 11.79 -7.13 0.55
CA ASN A 257 12.36 -8.30 1.22
C ASN A 257 12.05 -9.53 0.36
N SER A 258 13.08 -10.25 -0.12
CA SER A 258 12.84 -11.48 -0.89
C SER A 258 12.46 -12.67 0.00
N GLY A 259 12.80 -12.62 1.28
CA GLY A 259 12.45 -13.57 2.33
C GLY A 259 11.55 -12.94 3.39
N ASN A 260 11.69 -13.35 4.66
CA ASN A 260 10.76 -12.97 5.72
C ASN A 260 10.98 -11.52 6.19
N LEU A 261 9.91 -10.86 6.64
CA LEU A 261 9.94 -9.59 7.36
C LEU A 261 9.35 -9.77 8.75
N SER A 262 10.14 -9.51 9.78
CA SER A 262 9.74 -9.61 11.20
C SER A 262 9.71 -8.22 11.84
N VAL A 263 8.57 -7.86 12.43
CA VAL A 263 8.34 -6.62 13.18
C VAL A 263 8.18 -6.98 14.65
N GLY A 264 9.19 -6.65 15.47
CA GLY A 264 9.33 -7.15 16.83
C GLY A 264 9.67 -8.64 16.81
N LEU A 265 10.95 -8.98 16.59
CA LEU A 265 11.40 -10.37 16.62
C LEU A 265 11.48 -10.86 18.07
N ASP A 266 12.48 -10.40 18.82
CA ASP A 266 12.55 -10.53 20.29
C ASP A 266 12.44 -9.17 21.00
N GLY A 267 12.60 -8.06 20.25
CA GLY A 267 12.56 -6.69 20.77
C GLY A 267 11.24 -5.96 20.51
N THR A 268 11.31 -4.62 20.49
CA THR A 268 10.20 -3.76 20.07
C THR A 268 10.43 -3.29 18.63
N GLY A 269 9.54 -3.69 17.72
CA GLY A 269 9.59 -3.29 16.33
C GLY A 269 8.36 -2.48 15.92
N THR A 270 8.59 -1.41 15.17
CA THR A 270 7.54 -0.59 14.55
C THR A 270 7.76 -0.48 13.05
N LEU A 271 6.74 -0.82 12.26
CA LEU A 271 6.68 -0.62 10.81
C LEU A 271 5.56 0.36 10.47
N ASN A 272 5.89 1.48 9.83
CA ASN A 272 4.93 2.46 9.33
C ASN A 272 4.96 2.51 7.80
N VAL A 273 3.85 2.19 7.16
CA VAL A 273 3.68 2.27 5.71
C VAL A 273 2.68 3.39 5.41
N ASN A 274 3.20 4.61 5.36
CA ASN A 274 2.46 5.85 5.13
C ASN A 274 2.52 6.30 3.66
N GLY A 275 2.90 5.37 2.79
CA GLY A 275 3.02 5.47 1.34
C GLY A 275 3.98 4.38 0.85
N GLY A 276 4.42 4.46 -0.40
CA GLY A 276 5.37 3.48 -0.97
C GLY A 276 4.90 2.02 -0.91
N SER A 277 5.85 1.11 -1.02
CA SER A 277 5.61 -0.34 -1.07
C SER A 277 6.58 -1.12 -0.17
N VAL A 278 6.05 -2.04 0.62
CA VAL A 278 6.81 -3.05 1.38
C VAL A 278 6.43 -4.43 0.86
N THR A 279 7.43 -5.26 0.55
CA THR A 279 7.20 -6.66 0.14
C THR A 279 7.97 -7.65 1.00
N GLY A 280 7.45 -8.87 1.10
CA GLY A 280 8.06 -10.00 1.82
C GLY A 280 7.51 -11.34 1.35
N SER A 281 8.23 -12.42 1.65
CA SER A 281 7.69 -13.79 1.51
C SER A 281 6.68 -14.07 2.62
N ASN A 282 7.11 -14.05 3.89
CA ASN A 282 6.21 -14.07 5.04
C ASN A 282 6.40 -12.81 5.88
N GLY A 283 5.33 -12.40 6.57
CA GLY A 283 5.35 -11.32 7.56
C GLY A 283 5.06 -11.86 8.95
N PHE A 284 5.81 -11.38 9.95
CA PHE A 284 5.59 -11.69 11.36
C PHE A 284 5.54 -10.40 12.16
N ILE A 285 4.55 -10.25 13.04
CA ILE A 285 4.42 -9.11 13.94
C ILE A 285 4.32 -9.64 15.37
N GLY A 286 5.28 -9.33 16.24
CA GLY A 286 5.37 -9.91 17.58
C GLY A 286 5.70 -11.41 17.52
N PHE A 287 6.94 -11.72 17.11
CA PHE A 287 7.33 -13.08 16.76
C PHE A 287 7.56 -13.97 17.98
N SER A 288 8.43 -13.57 18.90
CA SER A 288 8.82 -14.34 20.09
C SER A 288 8.08 -13.90 21.35
N ALA A 289 8.04 -14.75 22.38
CA ALA A 289 7.47 -14.39 23.68
C ALA A 289 8.14 -13.13 24.26
N GLY A 290 7.31 -12.19 24.74
CA GLY A 290 7.77 -10.91 25.30
C GLY A 290 8.12 -9.83 24.26
N SER A 291 8.21 -10.18 22.96
CA SER A 291 8.40 -9.19 21.90
C SER A 291 7.14 -8.35 21.66
N ILE A 292 7.33 -7.13 21.13
CA ILE A 292 6.25 -6.23 20.75
C ILE A 292 6.44 -5.82 19.28
N GLY A 293 5.51 -6.21 18.43
CA GLY A 293 5.46 -5.79 17.03
C GLY A 293 4.25 -4.91 16.78
N THR A 294 4.47 -3.77 16.13
CA THR A 294 3.39 -2.91 15.63
C THR A 294 3.63 -2.56 14.18
N ALA A 295 2.67 -2.87 13.30
CA ALA A 295 2.67 -2.45 11.91
C ALA A 295 1.43 -1.59 11.62
N THR A 296 1.64 -0.45 10.97
CA THR A 296 0.56 0.47 10.56
C THR A 296 0.65 0.76 9.07
N VAL A 297 -0.45 0.56 8.34
CA VAL A 297 -0.56 0.83 6.91
C VAL A 297 -1.63 1.90 6.68
N SER A 298 -1.19 3.14 6.41
CA SER A 298 -2.07 4.32 6.35
C SER A 298 -2.44 4.74 4.93
N SER A 299 -1.62 4.45 3.93
CA SER A 299 -1.89 4.83 2.52
C SER A 299 -1.05 4.09 1.46
N GLY A 300 0.06 3.44 1.84
CA GLY A 300 0.89 2.63 0.94
C GLY A 300 0.45 1.16 0.86
N THR A 301 1.35 0.29 0.40
CA THR A 301 1.09 -1.15 0.30
C THR A 301 2.06 -1.98 1.12
N TRP A 302 1.53 -3.04 1.75
CA TRP A 302 2.34 -4.13 2.28
C TRP A 302 1.85 -5.46 1.70
N ALA A 303 2.69 -6.10 0.89
CA ALA A 303 2.37 -7.37 0.26
C ALA A 303 3.26 -8.50 0.80
N THR A 304 2.62 -9.60 1.19
CA THR A 304 3.28 -10.87 1.51
C THR A 304 2.86 -11.93 0.51
N SER A 305 3.81 -12.65 -0.11
CA SER A 305 3.46 -13.73 -1.04
C SER A 305 3.00 -15.01 -0.34
N GLY A 306 3.44 -15.20 0.91
CA GLY A 306 3.07 -16.26 1.84
C GLY A 306 2.25 -15.73 3.02
N ASN A 307 2.56 -16.21 4.22
CA ASN A 307 1.75 -15.96 5.42
C ASN A 307 2.03 -14.59 6.04
N LEU A 308 1.01 -14.02 6.68
CA LEU A 308 1.16 -12.88 7.60
C LEU A 308 0.62 -13.29 8.97
N VAL A 309 1.50 -13.37 9.96
CA VAL A 309 1.16 -13.81 11.32
C VAL A 309 1.27 -12.63 12.28
N VAL A 310 0.17 -12.30 12.94
CA VAL A 310 0.07 -11.22 13.92
C VAL A 310 -0.02 -11.82 15.31
N GLY A 311 0.96 -11.53 16.17
CA GLY A 311 1.09 -12.09 17.51
C GLY A 311 1.40 -13.58 17.52
N ASN A 312 2.50 -14.00 16.89
CA ASN A 312 2.89 -15.41 16.80
C ASN A 312 3.14 -16.04 18.19
N SER A 313 3.96 -15.38 18.99
CA SER A 313 4.16 -15.69 20.42
C SER A 313 4.33 -14.43 21.27
N GLY A 314 4.67 -13.30 20.64
CA GLY A 314 4.69 -11.98 21.27
C GLY A 314 3.39 -11.20 21.06
N THR A 315 3.39 -9.95 21.53
CA THR A 315 2.28 -9.03 21.27
C THR A 315 2.42 -8.46 19.87
N GLY A 316 1.46 -8.74 19.00
CA GLY A 316 1.47 -8.25 17.62
C GLY A 316 0.24 -7.40 17.34
N THR A 317 0.44 -6.23 16.73
CA THR A 317 -0.65 -5.36 16.28
C THR A 317 -0.47 -4.99 14.83
N LEU A 318 -1.50 -5.24 14.01
CA LEU A 318 -1.61 -4.75 12.64
C LEU A 318 -2.75 -3.74 12.57
N ASN A 319 -2.44 -2.49 12.19
CA ASN A 319 -3.41 -1.44 11.94
C ASN A 319 -3.46 -1.13 10.43
N VAL A 320 -4.64 -1.24 9.84
CA VAL A 320 -4.87 -0.88 8.43
C VAL A 320 -5.83 0.31 8.40
N ASN A 321 -5.27 1.51 8.29
CA ASN A 321 -5.97 2.80 8.45
C ASN A 321 -6.27 3.50 7.11
N GLY A 322 -5.81 2.93 6.00
CA GLY A 322 -6.07 3.46 4.66
C GLY A 322 -5.46 2.60 3.56
N GLY A 323 -4.17 2.30 3.63
CA GLY A 323 -3.50 1.55 2.58
C GLY A 323 -3.95 0.09 2.43
N LEU A 324 -3.23 -0.65 1.58
CA LEU A 324 -3.56 -2.03 1.23
C LEU A 324 -2.57 -3.02 1.85
N VAL A 325 -3.09 -3.99 2.59
CA VAL A 325 -2.36 -5.19 2.99
C VAL A 325 -2.79 -6.36 2.12
N THR A 326 -1.86 -6.98 1.41
CA THR A 326 -2.11 -8.17 0.58
C THR A 326 -1.41 -9.38 1.15
N VAL A 327 -2.16 -10.47 1.34
CA VAL A 327 -1.66 -11.73 1.88
C VAL A 327 -1.91 -12.86 0.89
N GLY A 328 -0.83 -13.37 0.30
CA GLY A 328 -0.89 -14.48 -0.66
C GLY A 328 -1.12 -15.84 0.00
N GLY A 329 -0.69 -16.02 1.26
CA GLY A 329 -0.90 -17.21 2.09
C GLY A 329 -1.99 -17.01 3.15
N THR A 330 -1.72 -17.41 4.39
CA THR A 330 -2.67 -17.27 5.50
C THR A 330 -2.42 -16.00 6.29
N LEU A 331 -3.45 -15.18 6.49
CA LEU A 331 -3.47 -14.15 7.54
C LEU A 331 -3.92 -14.80 8.85
N SER A 332 -3.10 -14.74 9.90
CA SER A 332 -3.43 -15.32 11.21
C SER A 332 -3.25 -14.30 12.33
N ALA A 333 -4.10 -14.38 13.35
CA ALA A 333 -3.88 -13.75 14.64
C ALA A 333 -3.64 -14.84 15.68
N GLY A 334 -2.49 -14.82 16.35
CA GLY A 334 -2.24 -15.67 17.52
C GLY A 334 -2.86 -15.06 18.77
N THR A 335 -2.57 -15.66 19.94
CA THR A 335 -3.23 -15.34 21.21
C THR A 335 -3.12 -13.86 21.61
N PHE A 336 -1.99 -13.22 21.30
CA PHE A 336 -1.75 -11.79 21.57
C PHE A 336 -1.70 -10.96 20.27
N GLY A 337 -2.34 -11.48 19.22
CA GLY A 337 -2.45 -10.84 17.92
C GLY A 337 -3.71 -9.99 17.82
N THR A 338 -3.56 -8.72 17.45
CA THR A 338 -4.67 -7.81 17.16
C THR A 338 -4.59 -7.33 15.72
N ILE A 339 -5.67 -7.52 14.95
CA ILE A 339 -5.80 -7.03 13.58
C ILE A 339 -6.94 -6.02 13.54
N ASN A 340 -6.60 -4.77 13.23
CA ASN A 340 -7.54 -3.66 13.12
C ASN A 340 -7.68 -3.26 11.65
N LEU A 341 -8.82 -3.60 11.04
CA LEU A 341 -9.20 -3.11 9.72
C LEU A 341 -10.14 -1.91 9.87
N ASN A 342 -9.57 -0.71 9.74
CA ASN A 342 -10.26 0.55 9.97
C ASN A 342 -10.80 1.16 8.66
N ALA A 343 -11.64 2.18 8.80
CA ALA A 343 -12.19 2.92 7.68
C ALA A 343 -11.08 3.45 6.76
N GLY A 344 -11.31 3.35 5.44
CA GLY A 344 -10.31 3.64 4.41
C GLY A 344 -9.35 2.49 4.13
N GLY A 345 -9.04 1.63 5.12
CA GLY A 345 -8.11 0.51 4.99
C GLY A 345 -8.61 -0.63 4.11
N SER A 346 -7.68 -1.39 3.51
CA SER A 346 -8.02 -2.60 2.74
C SER A 346 -7.14 -3.79 3.11
N ILE A 347 -7.75 -4.97 3.30
CA ILE A 347 -7.05 -6.25 3.40
C ILE A 347 -7.50 -7.13 2.23
N GLN A 348 -6.54 -7.63 1.44
CA GLN A 348 -6.77 -8.60 0.38
C GLN A 348 -6.19 -9.98 0.75
N ILE A 349 -7.03 -11.00 0.60
CA ILE A 349 -6.71 -12.40 0.83
C ILE A 349 -6.64 -13.13 -0.50
N GLY A 350 -5.45 -13.63 -0.83
CA GLY A 350 -5.13 -14.19 -2.14
C GLY A 350 -4.75 -13.14 -3.18
N VAL A 351 -4.13 -13.59 -4.27
CA VAL A 351 -3.61 -12.76 -5.38
C VAL A 351 -4.05 -13.30 -6.75
N GLY A 352 -5.25 -13.88 -6.82
CA GLY A 352 -5.80 -14.55 -8.02
C GLY A 352 -5.34 -16.01 -8.17
N GLY A 353 -4.45 -16.48 -7.30
CA GLY A 353 -4.02 -17.88 -7.22
C GLY A 353 -4.95 -18.75 -6.37
N THR A 354 -4.42 -19.91 -5.95
CA THR A 354 -5.14 -20.93 -5.16
C THR A 354 -4.80 -20.88 -3.66
N THR A 355 -4.08 -19.87 -3.23
CA THR A 355 -3.67 -19.61 -1.84
C THR A 355 -4.32 -18.32 -1.32
N GLY A 356 -4.31 -18.11 0.00
CA GLY A 356 -5.08 -17.05 0.64
C GLY A 356 -6.06 -17.61 1.66
N VAL A 357 -5.80 -17.47 2.96
CA VAL A 357 -6.75 -17.89 4.00
C VAL A 357 -6.87 -16.78 5.04
N LEU A 358 -8.10 -16.37 5.34
CA LEU A 358 -8.36 -15.37 6.36
C LEU A 358 -8.56 -16.06 7.71
N LEU A 359 -7.71 -15.73 8.70
CA LEU A 359 -7.81 -16.15 10.10
C LEU A 359 -8.06 -17.67 10.27
N GLY A 360 -7.27 -18.48 9.56
CA GLY A 360 -7.40 -19.94 9.57
C GLY A 360 -8.71 -20.47 8.96
N GLY A 361 -9.53 -19.62 8.34
CA GLY A 361 -10.83 -19.96 7.77
C GLY A 361 -11.99 -19.91 8.76
N THR A 362 -11.72 -19.70 10.05
CA THR A 362 -12.71 -19.80 11.14
C THR A 362 -12.69 -18.64 12.13
N GLY A 363 -11.61 -17.86 12.19
CA GLY A 363 -11.52 -16.71 13.09
C GLY A 363 -12.42 -15.57 12.63
N SER A 364 -12.93 -14.77 13.57
CA SER A 364 -13.80 -13.62 13.27
C SER A 364 -12.99 -12.34 13.05
N LEU A 365 -13.51 -11.43 12.22
CA LEU A 365 -12.88 -10.14 11.92
C LEU A 365 -13.91 -9.00 12.02
N VAL A 366 -13.55 -7.94 12.76
CA VAL A 366 -14.26 -6.66 12.67
C VAL A 366 -13.70 -5.88 11.47
N ASN A 367 -14.48 -5.80 10.40
CA ASN A 367 -14.16 -5.07 9.18
C ASN A 367 -14.85 -3.70 9.21
N ASN A 368 -14.09 -2.62 9.36
CA ASN A 368 -14.58 -1.25 9.16
C ASN A 368 -14.03 -0.60 7.87
N GLY A 369 -13.25 -1.34 7.08
CA GLY A 369 -12.65 -0.93 5.81
C GLY A 369 -13.19 -1.74 4.64
N THR A 370 -12.30 -2.24 3.78
CA THR A 370 -12.64 -3.17 2.69
C THR A 370 -11.90 -4.49 2.86
N LEU A 371 -12.65 -5.60 2.86
CA LEU A 371 -12.09 -6.94 2.85
C LEU A 371 -12.27 -7.57 1.46
N ILE A 372 -11.16 -8.00 0.84
CA ILE A 372 -11.14 -8.52 -0.53
C ILE A 372 -10.75 -9.99 -0.50
N PHE A 373 -11.55 -10.85 -1.14
CA PHE A 373 -11.21 -12.24 -1.41
C PHE A 373 -10.88 -12.41 -2.89
N ASN A 374 -9.64 -12.76 -3.21
CA ASN A 374 -9.13 -12.87 -4.58
C ASN A 374 -8.47 -14.22 -4.82
N ARG A 375 -9.29 -15.26 -5.03
CA ARG A 375 -8.87 -16.66 -5.25
C ARG A 375 -9.53 -17.25 -6.48
N SER A 376 -8.80 -18.09 -7.20
CA SER A 376 -9.28 -18.76 -8.42
C SER A 376 -9.92 -20.13 -8.19
N ASN A 377 -9.70 -20.75 -7.03
CA ASN A 377 -10.32 -22.02 -6.66
C ASN A 377 -11.36 -21.86 -5.55
N ALA A 378 -12.07 -22.95 -5.25
CA ALA A 378 -13.02 -23.00 -4.15
C ALA A 378 -12.35 -22.75 -2.79
N SER A 379 -13.04 -22.01 -1.91
CA SER A 379 -12.65 -21.76 -0.53
C SER A 379 -13.88 -21.55 0.34
N THR A 380 -13.79 -21.96 1.61
CA THR A 380 -14.85 -21.73 2.60
C THR A 380 -14.31 -20.86 3.72
N TYR A 381 -15.10 -19.88 4.14
CA TYR A 381 -14.85 -19.09 5.35
C TYR A 381 -16.04 -19.25 6.30
N SER A 382 -15.76 -19.82 7.46
CA SER A 382 -16.73 -20.13 8.51
C SER A 382 -16.70 -19.13 9.67
N GLY A 383 -15.70 -18.25 9.69
CA GLY A 383 -15.65 -17.15 10.65
C GLY A 383 -16.74 -16.10 10.40
N ILE A 384 -16.91 -15.20 11.36
CA ILE A 384 -17.89 -14.11 11.27
C ILE A 384 -17.15 -12.81 10.92
N VAL A 385 -17.62 -12.11 9.90
CA VAL A 385 -17.25 -10.72 9.61
C VAL A 385 -18.34 -9.79 10.17
N SER A 386 -17.94 -8.82 10.98
CA SER A 386 -18.78 -7.76 11.54
C SER A 386 -18.22 -6.37 11.21
N GLY A 387 -18.84 -5.29 11.69
CA GLY A 387 -18.35 -3.92 11.50
C GLY A 387 -19.01 -3.17 10.35
N SER A 388 -18.53 -1.97 10.02
CA SER A 388 -19.19 -1.10 9.03
C SER A 388 -18.70 -1.27 7.58
N GLY A 389 -17.67 -2.09 7.38
CA GLY A 389 -16.91 -2.18 6.13
C GLY A 389 -17.57 -3.01 5.04
N ALA A 390 -17.03 -2.87 3.83
CA ALA A 390 -17.48 -3.57 2.62
C ALA A 390 -16.70 -4.87 2.38
N ILE A 391 -17.28 -5.78 1.59
CA ILE A 391 -16.61 -6.99 1.11
C ILE A 391 -16.60 -7.00 -0.42
N THR A 392 -15.46 -7.36 -1.01
CA THR A 392 -15.34 -7.61 -2.45
C THR A 392 -14.88 -9.03 -2.72
N LYS A 393 -15.69 -9.80 -3.44
CA LYS A 393 -15.31 -11.10 -3.99
C LYS A 393 -14.81 -10.92 -5.43
N GLN A 394 -13.56 -11.30 -5.66
CA GLN A 394 -12.87 -11.24 -6.94
C GLN A 394 -12.45 -12.64 -7.43
N ALA A 395 -11.94 -12.70 -8.66
CA ALA A 395 -11.46 -13.89 -9.35
C ALA A 395 -12.53 -14.99 -9.54
N ALA A 396 -12.22 -15.98 -10.38
CA ALA A 396 -13.19 -16.98 -10.84
C ALA A 396 -13.62 -18.01 -9.78
N GLY A 397 -12.91 -18.10 -8.64
CA GLY A 397 -13.16 -19.15 -7.64
C GLY A 397 -14.50 -19.02 -6.94
N LEU A 398 -14.93 -20.12 -6.30
CA LEU A 398 -16.06 -20.17 -5.40
C LEU A 398 -15.63 -19.73 -3.99
N LEU A 399 -16.26 -18.70 -3.43
CA LEU A 399 -16.17 -18.38 -2.01
C LEU A 399 -17.46 -18.83 -1.33
N THR A 400 -17.37 -19.67 -0.31
CA THR A 400 -18.52 -20.07 0.50
C THR A 400 -18.45 -19.41 1.86
N PHE A 401 -19.49 -18.66 2.25
CA PHE A 401 -19.69 -18.22 3.62
C PHE A 401 -20.56 -19.23 4.38
N ALA A 402 -20.01 -19.76 5.46
CA ALA A 402 -20.73 -20.61 6.41
C ALA A 402 -21.04 -19.88 7.73
N GLY A 403 -20.33 -18.78 8.02
CA GLY A 403 -20.58 -17.92 9.18
C GLY A 403 -21.73 -16.94 8.96
N ALA A 404 -22.48 -16.63 10.02
CA ALA A 404 -23.52 -15.61 10.04
C ALA A 404 -22.89 -14.21 10.13
N ASN A 405 -22.51 -13.65 8.99
CA ASN A 405 -21.91 -12.33 8.90
C ASN A 405 -22.89 -11.21 9.25
N SER A 406 -22.39 -10.13 9.86
CA SER A 406 -23.16 -9.00 10.38
C SER A 406 -22.59 -7.63 10.04
N TYR A 407 -21.64 -7.55 9.10
CA TYR A 407 -21.14 -6.26 8.64
C TYR A 407 -22.22 -5.46 7.91
N SER A 408 -22.15 -4.13 7.97
CA SER A 408 -23.18 -3.26 7.39
C SER A 408 -22.82 -2.66 6.03
N GLY A 409 -21.59 -2.85 5.54
CA GLY A 409 -21.21 -2.41 4.20
C GLY A 409 -21.73 -3.34 3.09
N VAL A 410 -21.68 -2.84 1.85
CA VAL A 410 -22.11 -3.57 0.66
C VAL A 410 -21.19 -4.77 0.40
N THR A 411 -21.78 -5.86 -0.10
CA THR A 411 -21.02 -6.97 -0.68
C THR A 411 -20.99 -6.83 -2.19
N THR A 412 -19.82 -6.79 -2.80
CA THR A 412 -19.65 -6.73 -4.26
C THR A 412 -19.05 -8.03 -4.77
N ILE A 413 -19.67 -8.64 -5.78
CA ILE A 413 -19.14 -9.83 -6.46
C ILE A 413 -18.66 -9.41 -7.84
N SER A 414 -17.37 -9.10 -7.96
CA SER A 414 -16.77 -8.68 -9.24
C SER A 414 -16.23 -9.86 -10.06
N GLY A 415 -16.58 -11.10 -9.69
CA GLY A 415 -16.18 -12.31 -10.40
C GLY A 415 -16.39 -13.59 -9.60
N GLY A 416 -16.64 -14.69 -10.33
CA GLY A 416 -16.87 -16.02 -9.76
C GLY A 416 -18.17 -16.08 -8.94
N THR A 417 -18.18 -16.96 -7.95
CA THR A 417 -19.38 -17.23 -7.12
C THR A 417 -19.12 -16.89 -5.66
N LEU A 418 -20.08 -16.22 -5.03
CA LEU A 418 -20.23 -16.17 -3.57
C LEU A 418 -21.45 -17.01 -3.20
N ALA A 419 -21.22 -18.12 -2.49
CA ALA A 419 -22.26 -19.01 -2.01
C ALA A 419 -22.46 -18.89 -0.50
N LEU A 420 -23.69 -19.12 -0.05
CA LEU A 420 -24.03 -19.29 1.35
C LEU A 420 -24.27 -20.77 1.66
N SER A 421 -23.88 -21.19 2.86
CA SER A 421 -24.09 -22.57 3.33
C SER A 421 -24.56 -22.60 4.78
N GLY A 422 -25.38 -23.58 5.15
CA GLY A 422 -25.86 -23.73 6.52
C GLY A 422 -26.67 -22.51 6.96
N THR A 423 -26.17 -21.81 7.99
CA THR A 423 -26.70 -20.54 8.50
C THR A 423 -25.92 -19.31 8.02
N GLY A 424 -25.09 -19.49 6.99
CA GLY A 424 -24.24 -18.42 6.46
C GLY A 424 -25.05 -17.24 5.92
N SER A 425 -24.47 -16.05 5.99
CA SER A 425 -25.08 -14.83 5.45
C SER A 425 -24.03 -13.92 4.83
N ILE A 426 -24.46 -12.94 4.03
CA ILE A 426 -23.69 -11.72 3.80
C ILE A 426 -24.21 -10.62 4.73
N GLY A 427 -23.49 -9.49 4.76
CA GLY A 427 -23.85 -8.32 5.56
C GLY A 427 -25.18 -7.66 5.19
N THR A 428 -25.57 -6.66 5.98
CA THR A 428 -26.85 -5.95 5.86
C THR A 428 -26.83 -4.79 4.86
N GLY A 429 -25.67 -4.44 4.30
CA GLY A 429 -25.52 -3.31 3.37
C GLY A 429 -26.06 -3.55 1.96
N GLY A 430 -26.50 -4.77 1.66
CA GLY A 430 -26.96 -5.17 0.33
C GLY A 430 -25.88 -5.84 -0.51
N LEU A 431 -26.21 -6.03 -1.79
CA LEU A 431 -25.45 -6.84 -2.74
C LEU A 431 -25.32 -6.11 -4.07
N ASN A 432 -24.09 -6.00 -4.56
CA ASN A 432 -23.79 -5.65 -5.94
C ASN A 432 -23.25 -6.90 -6.66
N LEU A 433 -23.93 -7.33 -7.72
CA LEU A 433 -23.59 -8.54 -8.48
C LEU A 433 -22.42 -8.35 -9.47
N GLY A 434 -21.83 -7.16 -9.59
CA GLY A 434 -20.74 -6.87 -10.51
C GLY A 434 -21.17 -5.98 -11.67
N THR A 435 -20.32 -5.90 -12.70
CA THR A 435 -20.48 -5.03 -13.87
C THR A 435 -20.51 -5.82 -15.17
N ILE A 436 -20.98 -5.17 -16.25
CA ILE A 436 -20.93 -5.75 -17.60
C ILE A 436 -19.46 -6.06 -17.92
N GLY A 437 -19.15 -7.32 -18.20
CA GLY A 437 -17.79 -7.82 -18.43
C GLY A 437 -17.17 -8.56 -17.24
N SER A 438 -17.71 -8.42 -16.03
CA SER A 438 -17.32 -9.21 -14.85
C SER A 438 -18.52 -9.50 -13.94
N PRO A 439 -19.56 -10.18 -14.47
CA PRO A 439 -20.74 -10.54 -13.69
C PRO A 439 -20.40 -11.58 -12.63
N GLY A 440 -20.92 -11.39 -11.43
CA GLY A 440 -20.83 -12.31 -10.31
C GLY A 440 -22.03 -13.27 -10.24
N VAL A 441 -21.86 -14.31 -9.43
CA VAL A 441 -22.94 -15.24 -9.06
C VAL A 441 -23.12 -15.19 -7.55
N PHE A 442 -24.34 -14.92 -7.10
CA PHE A 442 -24.73 -15.09 -5.71
C PHE A 442 -25.60 -16.34 -5.57
N ASP A 443 -25.16 -17.30 -4.76
CA ASP A 443 -25.80 -18.60 -4.64
C ASP A 443 -26.26 -18.88 -3.20
N ILE A 444 -27.57 -19.05 -3.01
CA ILE A 444 -28.17 -19.35 -1.70
C ILE A 444 -28.60 -20.82 -1.57
N ALA A 445 -28.28 -21.68 -2.54
CA ALA A 445 -28.75 -23.07 -2.57
C ALA A 445 -28.30 -23.90 -1.35
N GLY A 446 -27.16 -23.57 -0.76
CA GLY A 446 -26.60 -24.27 0.40
C GLY A 446 -27.23 -23.89 1.74
N LEU A 447 -28.15 -22.93 1.79
CA LEU A 447 -28.81 -22.53 3.04
C LEU A 447 -29.74 -23.61 3.57
N THR A 448 -29.82 -23.74 4.90
CA THR A 448 -30.85 -24.58 5.54
C THR A 448 -32.22 -23.93 5.45
N ALA A 449 -32.30 -22.62 5.68
CA ALA A 449 -33.52 -21.84 5.53
C ALA A 449 -34.05 -21.88 4.09
N GLY A 450 -35.38 -21.85 3.92
CA GLY A 450 -36.02 -21.79 2.60
C GLY A 450 -35.95 -20.39 1.95
N THR A 451 -35.77 -19.35 2.77
CA THR A 451 -35.77 -17.95 2.33
C THR A 451 -34.54 -17.22 2.89
N TYR A 452 -33.94 -16.37 2.07
CA TYR A 452 -32.92 -15.40 2.47
C TYR A 452 -33.42 -13.99 2.20
N SER A 453 -33.24 -13.07 3.15
CA SER A 453 -33.75 -11.68 3.04
C SER A 453 -32.74 -10.67 3.57
N TRP A 454 -32.63 -9.53 2.89
CA TRP A 454 -31.93 -8.35 3.40
C TRP A 454 -32.90 -7.36 4.06
N PRO A 455 -32.44 -6.45 4.93
CA PRO A 455 -33.31 -5.39 5.47
C PRO A 455 -33.80 -4.45 4.37
N SER A 456 -34.87 -3.70 4.65
CA SER A 456 -35.46 -2.73 3.72
C SER A 456 -34.55 -1.54 3.38
N SER A 457 -33.46 -1.35 4.14
CA SER A 457 -32.42 -0.35 3.84
C SER A 457 -31.41 -0.82 2.78
N ALA A 458 -31.42 -2.10 2.40
CA ALA A 458 -30.43 -2.69 1.52
C ALA A 458 -30.87 -2.67 0.05
N SER A 459 -29.91 -2.60 -0.86
CA SER A 459 -30.16 -2.68 -2.30
C SER A 459 -29.53 -3.93 -2.92
N LEU A 460 -30.22 -4.51 -3.91
CA LEU A 460 -29.67 -5.47 -4.86
C LEU A 460 -29.40 -4.75 -6.18
N THR A 461 -28.13 -4.64 -6.56
CA THR A 461 -27.69 -3.92 -7.76
C THR A 461 -26.68 -4.69 -8.61
N GLY A 462 -26.23 -4.10 -9.72
CA GLY A 462 -25.23 -4.67 -10.61
C GLY A 462 -25.81 -5.69 -11.59
N VAL A 463 -24.93 -6.40 -12.27
CA VAL A 463 -25.30 -7.43 -13.25
C VAL A 463 -24.72 -8.77 -12.85
N GLY A 464 -25.48 -9.84 -13.02
CA GLY A 464 -25.01 -11.16 -12.65
C GLY A 464 -26.13 -12.17 -12.48
N THR A 465 -25.80 -13.29 -11.83
CA THR A 465 -26.74 -14.40 -11.64
C THR A 465 -27.07 -14.59 -10.17
N LEU A 466 -28.35 -14.79 -9.88
CA LEU A 466 -28.86 -15.25 -8.61
C LEU A 466 -29.18 -16.75 -8.73
N SER A 467 -28.71 -17.55 -7.79
CA SER A 467 -28.95 -19.00 -7.72
C SER A 467 -29.55 -19.38 -6.37
N GLY A 468 -30.39 -20.41 -6.35
CA GLY A 468 -31.04 -20.84 -5.12
C GLY A 468 -31.65 -22.25 -5.12
N ASN A 469 -32.01 -22.83 -6.27
CA ASN A 469 -32.50 -24.21 -6.37
C ASN A 469 -33.53 -24.65 -5.29
N GLY A 470 -34.75 -24.11 -5.36
CA GLY A 470 -35.83 -24.38 -4.40
C GLY A 470 -35.88 -23.40 -3.23
N LYS A 471 -35.15 -22.29 -3.32
CA LYS A 471 -35.08 -21.24 -2.31
C LYS A 471 -35.76 -19.96 -2.79
N SER A 472 -36.08 -19.09 -1.85
CA SER A 472 -36.57 -17.74 -2.11
C SER A 472 -35.53 -16.70 -1.69
N LEU A 473 -35.32 -15.69 -2.53
CA LEU A 473 -34.52 -14.51 -2.21
C LEU A 473 -35.45 -13.29 -2.13
N ALA A 474 -35.67 -12.79 -0.92
CA ALA A 474 -36.54 -11.65 -0.68
C ALA A 474 -35.73 -10.33 -0.69
N VAL A 475 -36.13 -9.40 -1.56
CA VAL A 475 -35.58 -8.05 -1.62
C VAL A 475 -36.57 -7.11 -0.97
N LEU A 476 -36.26 -6.64 0.24
CA LEU A 476 -37.12 -5.72 0.99
C LEU A 476 -36.85 -4.25 0.69
N GLY A 477 -35.64 -3.92 0.24
CA GLY A 477 -35.27 -2.55 -0.11
C GLY A 477 -35.40 -2.31 -1.62
N THR A 478 -34.31 -1.89 -2.25
CA THR A 478 -34.30 -1.54 -3.68
C THR A 478 -33.74 -2.66 -4.53
N LEU A 479 -34.44 -3.07 -5.58
CA LEU A 479 -33.88 -3.80 -6.71
C LEU A 479 -33.55 -2.80 -7.82
N ALA A 480 -32.30 -2.74 -8.28
CA ALA A 480 -31.89 -1.89 -9.39
C ALA A 480 -30.82 -2.61 -10.23
N PRO A 481 -31.20 -3.35 -11.29
CA PRO A 481 -30.23 -3.98 -12.18
C PRO A 481 -29.21 -2.97 -12.70
N GLY A 482 -27.94 -3.39 -12.77
CA GLY A 482 -26.87 -2.58 -13.33
C GLY A 482 -26.26 -1.50 -12.41
N ASN A 483 -25.58 -0.55 -13.05
CA ASN A 483 -24.93 0.67 -12.52
C ASN A 483 -24.91 1.69 -13.69
N SER A 484 -26.06 1.87 -14.37
CA SER A 484 -26.28 1.93 -15.84
C SER A 484 -26.95 0.63 -16.29
N VAL A 485 -27.75 0.68 -17.34
CA VAL A 485 -28.37 -0.45 -18.05
C VAL A 485 -27.69 -1.81 -17.83
N GLY A 486 -28.41 -2.79 -17.30
CA GLY A 486 -27.89 -4.11 -16.96
C GLY A 486 -28.93 -5.23 -16.92
N THR A 487 -28.45 -6.47 -16.86
CA THR A 487 -29.33 -7.64 -16.67
C THR A 487 -28.94 -8.41 -15.42
N ILE A 488 -29.94 -8.70 -14.57
CA ILE A 488 -29.81 -9.74 -13.53
C ILE A 488 -30.56 -10.99 -14.00
N THR A 489 -29.89 -12.14 -13.89
CA THR A 489 -30.43 -13.45 -14.25
C THR A 489 -30.86 -14.20 -12.98
N VAL A 490 -32.12 -14.60 -12.90
CA VAL A 490 -32.69 -15.43 -11.85
C VAL A 490 -32.61 -16.89 -12.29
N GLY A 491 -31.77 -17.66 -11.61
CA GLY A 491 -31.47 -19.06 -11.93
C GLY A 491 -32.64 -20.01 -11.66
N ALA A 492 -32.53 -21.22 -12.22
CA ALA A 492 -33.57 -22.24 -12.12
C ALA A 492 -33.92 -22.57 -10.66
N GLY A 493 -35.22 -22.68 -10.37
CA GLY A 493 -35.73 -23.02 -9.05
C GLY A 493 -35.57 -21.92 -7.99
N LEU A 494 -34.96 -20.77 -8.31
CA LEU A 494 -34.96 -19.62 -7.40
C LEU A 494 -36.26 -18.83 -7.58
N ALA A 495 -36.89 -18.47 -6.47
CA ALA A 495 -37.96 -17.48 -6.43
C ALA A 495 -37.41 -16.12 -5.98
N LEU A 496 -37.32 -15.15 -6.89
CA LEU A 496 -37.04 -13.76 -6.54
C LEU A 496 -38.33 -13.12 -5.99
N ASP A 497 -38.34 -12.82 -4.70
CA ASP A 497 -39.50 -12.27 -4.01
C ASP A 497 -39.35 -10.75 -3.82
N LEU A 498 -40.17 -9.98 -4.54
CA LEU A 498 -40.27 -8.52 -4.46
C LEU A 498 -41.58 -8.08 -3.80
N SER A 499 -42.36 -9.01 -3.23
CA SER A 499 -43.69 -8.74 -2.66
C SER A 499 -43.68 -7.63 -1.60
N ASN A 500 -42.58 -7.51 -0.87
CA ASN A 500 -42.34 -6.51 0.16
C ASN A 500 -41.17 -5.57 -0.18
N SER A 501 -40.82 -5.46 -1.47
CA SER A 501 -39.78 -4.53 -1.90
C SER A 501 -40.21 -3.08 -1.68
N GLY A 502 -39.28 -2.21 -1.30
CA GLY A 502 -39.54 -0.78 -1.25
C GLY A 502 -39.66 -0.20 -2.66
N SER A 503 -38.71 -0.57 -3.54
CA SER A 503 -38.65 -0.05 -4.90
C SER A 503 -37.98 -1.05 -5.85
N THR A 504 -38.47 -1.11 -7.08
CA THR A 504 -37.80 -1.74 -8.20
C THR A 504 -37.52 -0.66 -9.26
N VAL A 505 -36.26 -0.44 -9.60
CA VAL A 505 -35.83 0.65 -10.49
C VAL A 505 -35.26 0.06 -11.78
N PHE A 506 -35.73 0.56 -12.92
CA PHE A 506 -35.28 0.15 -14.24
C PHE A 506 -34.99 1.38 -15.10
N GLU A 507 -33.81 1.42 -15.71
CA GLU A 507 -33.38 2.42 -16.67
C GLU A 507 -33.70 1.98 -18.09
N ILE A 508 -34.21 2.90 -18.91
CA ILE A 508 -34.41 2.74 -20.35
C ILE A 508 -33.77 3.95 -21.03
N THR A 509 -32.71 3.74 -21.80
CA THR A 509 -31.84 4.81 -22.30
C THR A 509 -31.89 5.03 -23.80
N ASP A 510 -32.69 4.24 -24.50
CA ASP A 510 -32.84 4.32 -25.96
C ASP A 510 -34.32 4.20 -26.34
N PRO A 511 -34.90 5.22 -26.98
CA PRO A 511 -36.25 5.18 -27.53
C PRO A 511 -36.53 4.05 -28.53
N GLY A 512 -35.47 3.48 -29.14
CA GLY A 512 -35.58 2.32 -30.01
C GLY A 512 -35.73 0.98 -29.29
N TYR A 513 -35.63 0.96 -27.94
CA TYR A 513 -35.66 -0.25 -27.13
C TYR A 513 -34.63 -1.31 -27.57
N THR A 514 -33.45 -0.87 -28.00
CA THR A 514 -32.39 -1.76 -28.49
C THR A 514 -31.86 -2.68 -27.37
N ALA A 515 -31.54 -3.93 -27.69
CA ALA A 515 -30.97 -4.83 -26.68
C ALA A 515 -29.70 -4.23 -26.04
N GLY A 516 -29.64 -4.22 -24.71
CA GLY A 516 -28.50 -3.67 -23.97
C GLY A 516 -28.58 -2.16 -23.70
N THR A 517 -29.71 -1.50 -23.97
CA THR A 517 -29.99 -0.09 -23.60
C THR A 517 -31.12 0.06 -22.58
N PHE A 518 -31.52 -1.03 -21.93
CA PHE A 518 -32.49 -1.02 -20.84
C PHE A 518 -32.21 -2.11 -19.80
N ASP A 519 -32.61 -1.84 -18.56
CA ASP A 519 -32.52 -2.80 -17.48
C ASP A 519 -33.44 -4.00 -17.70
N ARG A 520 -32.98 -5.17 -17.25
CA ARG A 520 -33.74 -6.41 -17.41
C ARG A 520 -33.55 -7.35 -16.23
N ILE A 521 -34.64 -8.01 -15.85
CA ILE A 521 -34.59 -9.24 -15.07
C ILE A 521 -34.97 -10.40 -16.01
N SER A 522 -34.16 -11.45 -16.03
CA SER A 522 -34.38 -12.59 -16.93
C SER A 522 -34.07 -13.91 -16.25
N GLY A 523 -34.28 -15.04 -16.92
CA GLY A 523 -33.84 -16.35 -16.47
C GLY A 523 -34.97 -17.35 -16.25
N SER A 524 -34.64 -18.52 -15.71
CA SER A 524 -35.58 -19.64 -15.51
C SER A 524 -36.16 -19.73 -14.10
N GLY A 525 -35.74 -18.86 -13.18
CA GLY A 525 -36.40 -18.68 -11.89
C GLY A 525 -37.70 -17.89 -12.00
N SER A 526 -38.49 -17.93 -10.93
CA SER A 526 -39.75 -17.20 -10.83
C SER A 526 -39.56 -15.82 -10.19
N VAL A 527 -40.49 -14.90 -10.44
CA VAL A 527 -40.54 -13.59 -9.78
C VAL A 527 -41.92 -13.36 -9.18
N VAL A 528 -41.95 -12.85 -7.95
CA VAL A 528 -43.15 -12.35 -7.29
C VAL A 528 -43.04 -10.83 -7.18
N PHE A 529 -44.01 -10.10 -7.74
CA PHE A 529 -44.02 -8.64 -7.73
C PHE A 529 -44.72 -8.07 -6.50
N GLY A 530 -44.21 -6.94 -6.04
CA GLY A 530 -44.78 -6.09 -5.00
C GLY A 530 -44.01 -4.78 -4.93
N GLY A 531 -44.38 -3.89 -4.01
CA GLY A 531 -43.77 -2.56 -3.93
C GLY A 531 -44.04 -1.68 -5.14
N VAL A 532 -43.18 -0.71 -5.38
CA VAL A 532 -43.31 0.26 -6.48
C VAL A 532 -42.31 -0.04 -7.60
N LEU A 533 -42.76 -0.05 -8.85
CA LEU A 533 -41.90 -0.05 -10.03
C LEU A 533 -41.63 1.38 -10.47
N ASN A 534 -40.36 1.76 -10.59
CA ASN A 534 -39.91 3.05 -11.08
C ASN A 534 -39.15 2.86 -12.40
N LEU A 535 -39.67 3.45 -13.47
CA LEU A 535 -39.11 3.40 -14.82
C LEU A 535 -38.47 4.75 -15.14
N ALA A 536 -37.16 4.76 -15.38
CA ALA A 536 -36.39 5.94 -15.70
C ALA A 536 -36.05 5.97 -17.19
N PHE A 537 -36.79 6.76 -17.97
CA PHE A 537 -36.59 6.93 -19.40
C PHE A 537 -35.58 8.05 -19.68
N SER A 538 -34.72 7.85 -20.66
CA SER A 538 -33.76 8.86 -21.14
C SER A 538 -33.37 8.59 -22.61
N GLY A 539 -32.54 9.44 -23.21
CA GLY A 539 -32.06 9.22 -24.58
C GLY A 539 -32.99 9.68 -25.71
N GLY A 540 -34.13 10.30 -25.38
CA GLY A 540 -34.98 10.97 -26.36
C GLY A 540 -36.48 10.81 -26.10
N SER A 541 -37.28 11.00 -27.14
CA SER A 541 -38.74 10.89 -27.08
C SER A 541 -39.19 9.45 -27.35
N TYR A 542 -39.98 8.91 -26.44
CA TYR A 542 -40.56 7.57 -26.56
C TYR A 542 -41.94 7.64 -27.21
N ALA A 543 -42.18 6.77 -28.19
CA ALA A 543 -43.48 6.68 -28.85
C ALA A 543 -44.49 5.93 -27.95
N ASP A 544 -45.75 6.33 -28.03
CA ASP A 544 -46.85 5.56 -27.44
C ASP A 544 -46.94 4.20 -28.12
N GLY A 545 -47.20 3.15 -27.34
CA GLY A 545 -47.31 1.80 -27.84
C GLY A 545 -47.64 0.80 -26.75
N THR A 546 -48.36 -0.25 -27.13
CA THR A 546 -48.68 -1.40 -26.28
C THR A 546 -47.58 -2.43 -26.33
N ASP A 547 -47.23 -3.01 -25.17
CA ASP A 547 -46.21 -4.04 -24.98
C ASP A 547 -44.89 -3.73 -25.71
N VAL A 548 -44.40 -2.50 -25.52
CA VAL A 548 -43.23 -1.97 -26.25
C VAL A 548 -41.90 -2.59 -25.81
N LEU A 549 -41.81 -3.03 -24.55
CA LEU A 549 -40.57 -3.57 -24.00
C LEU A 549 -40.82 -4.60 -22.91
N GLN A 550 -40.21 -5.77 -23.00
CA GLN A 550 -40.26 -6.80 -21.96
C GLN A 550 -39.09 -6.66 -20.99
N ILE A 551 -39.35 -6.12 -19.80
CA ILE A 551 -38.33 -5.89 -18.77
C ILE A 551 -38.18 -7.07 -17.79
N PHE A 552 -39.19 -7.94 -17.69
CA PHE A 552 -39.11 -9.22 -16.98
C PHE A 552 -39.26 -10.38 -17.96
N VAL A 553 -38.21 -11.17 -18.17
CA VAL A 553 -38.16 -12.31 -19.12
C VAL A 553 -37.95 -13.64 -18.38
N ASN A 554 -38.69 -13.82 -17.28
CA ASN A 554 -38.61 -14.98 -16.41
C ASN A 554 -39.51 -16.11 -16.88
N THR A 555 -38.94 -17.28 -17.20
CA THR A 555 -39.68 -18.46 -17.67
C THR A 555 -40.14 -19.38 -16.55
N GLY A 556 -39.62 -19.21 -15.33
CA GLY A 556 -40.07 -19.93 -14.13
C GLY A 556 -41.41 -19.45 -13.57
N GLY A 557 -41.99 -18.40 -14.16
CA GLY A 557 -43.27 -17.82 -13.76
C GLY A 557 -43.14 -16.40 -13.22
N ARG A 558 -44.24 -15.64 -13.36
CA ARG A 558 -44.40 -14.29 -12.85
C ARG A 558 -45.73 -14.22 -12.11
N SER A 559 -45.75 -13.58 -10.94
CA SER A 559 -46.96 -13.49 -10.12
C SER A 559 -46.95 -12.22 -9.28
N GLY A 560 -48.08 -11.88 -8.65
CA GLY A 560 -48.23 -10.64 -7.89
C GLY A 560 -48.40 -9.42 -8.79
N ASN A 561 -48.41 -8.23 -8.18
CA ASN A 561 -48.54 -6.94 -8.85
C ASN A 561 -47.67 -5.90 -8.14
N PHE A 562 -47.10 -4.96 -8.87
CA PHE A 562 -46.61 -3.71 -8.27
C PHE A 562 -47.79 -2.88 -7.76
N SER A 563 -47.64 -2.21 -6.62
CA SER A 563 -48.65 -1.31 -6.06
C SER A 563 -48.78 -0.02 -6.86
N ALA A 564 -47.71 0.39 -7.54
CA ALA A 564 -47.68 1.53 -8.44
C ALA A 564 -46.58 1.34 -9.51
N VAL A 565 -46.80 1.97 -10.66
CA VAL A 565 -45.79 2.12 -11.72
C VAL A 565 -45.57 3.61 -11.93
N ASN A 566 -44.36 4.08 -11.66
CA ASN A 566 -43.96 5.45 -11.88
C ASN A 566 -43.05 5.51 -13.11
N ALA A 567 -43.20 6.54 -13.93
CA ALA A 567 -42.36 6.79 -15.08
C ALA A 567 -41.78 8.21 -15.03
N THR A 568 -40.48 8.34 -15.23
CA THR A 568 -39.79 9.63 -15.33
C THR A 568 -39.09 9.74 -16.68
N GLY A 569 -38.90 10.96 -17.19
CA GLY A 569 -38.20 11.20 -18.46
C GLY A 569 -39.03 10.97 -19.74
N LEU A 570 -40.30 10.57 -19.61
CA LEU A 570 -41.27 10.60 -20.71
C LEU A 570 -41.73 12.03 -21.03
N ALA A 571 -42.32 12.23 -22.22
CA ALA A 571 -42.86 13.52 -22.60
C ALA A 571 -44.07 13.91 -21.73
N ALA A 572 -44.31 15.22 -21.58
CA ALA A 572 -45.44 15.71 -20.80
C ALA A 572 -46.77 15.17 -21.33
N GLY A 573 -47.54 14.52 -20.46
CA GLY A 573 -48.80 13.87 -20.83
C GLY A 573 -48.64 12.43 -21.33
N GLN A 574 -47.50 11.79 -21.07
CA GLN A 574 -47.31 10.34 -21.21
C GLN A 574 -47.13 9.69 -19.83
N SER A 575 -47.51 8.42 -19.74
CA SER A 575 -47.29 7.54 -18.59
C SER A 575 -46.86 6.15 -19.08
N ALA A 576 -46.42 5.29 -18.16
CA ALA A 576 -46.14 3.89 -18.47
C ALA A 576 -46.92 2.96 -17.55
N THR A 577 -47.34 1.82 -18.09
CA THR A 577 -47.98 0.73 -17.33
C THR A 577 -47.15 -0.54 -17.44
N PHE A 578 -47.40 -1.49 -16.54
CA PHE A 578 -46.72 -2.78 -16.51
C PHE A 578 -47.73 -3.93 -16.48
N ASN A 579 -47.51 -4.93 -17.32
CA ASN A 579 -48.28 -6.16 -17.35
C ASN A 579 -47.51 -7.27 -16.59
N PRO A 580 -47.95 -7.69 -15.39
CA PRO A 580 -47.23 -8.69 -14.60
C PRO A 580 -47.29 -10.09 -15.19
N THR A 581 -48.30 -10.40 -16.02
CA THR A 581 -48.41 -11.72 -16.66
C THR A 581 -47.34 -11.87 -17.75
N THR A 582 -47.21 -10.86 -18.60
CA THR A 582 -46.29 -10.91 -19.75
C THR A 582 -44.89 -10.37 -19.41
N GLY A 583 -44.78 -9.50 -18.40
CA GLY A 583 -43.55 -8.79 -18.03
C GLY A 583 -43.24 -7.58 -18.93
N PHE A 584 -44.20 -7.12 -19.71
CA PHE A 584 -44.06 -5.99 -20.63
C PHE A 584 -44.44 -4.65 -19.99
N ILE A 585 -43.77 -3.59 -20.43
CA ILE A 585 -44.21 -2.22 -20.25
C ILE A 585 -44.95 -1.71 -21.48
N THR A 586 -45.88 -0.79 -21.25
CA THR A 586 -46.66 -0.10 -22.27
C THR A 586 -46.55 1.40 -22.01
N VAL A 587 -46.25 2.20 -23.05
CA VAL A 587 -46.18 3.67 -22.96
C VAL A 587 -47.46 4.23 -23.55
N VAL A 588 -48.19 5.05 -22.79
CA VAL A 588 -49.50 5.56 -23.19
C VAL A 588 -49.64 7.05 -22.87
N PRO A 589 -50.50 7.77 -23.61
CA PRO A 589 -50.94 9.09 -23.19
C PRO A 589 -51.58 9.03 -21.80
N GLU A 590 -51.26 9.99 -20.94
CA GLU A 590 -52.00 10.26 -19.70
C GLU A 590 -53.49 10.43 -20.03
N PRO A 591 -54.40 9.80 -19.29
CA PRO A 591 -55.83 9.89 -19.56
C PRO A 591 -56.27 11.36 -19.52
N SER A 592 -56.99 11.79 -20.56
CA SER A 592 -57.61 13.10 -20.57
C SER A 592 -58.70 13.13 -19.49
N THR A 593 -58.50 13.86 -18.39
CA THR A 593 -59.60 14.17 -17.46
C THR A 593 -60.56 15.13 -18.15
N CYS A 594 -61.61 14.60 -18.78
CA CYS A 594 -62.71 15.41 -19.28
C CYS A 594 -63.78 15.47 -18.18
N ILE A 595 -63.90 16.64 -17.54
CA ILE A 595 -65.00 16.93 -16.61
C ILE A 595 -66.18 17.36 -17.47
N ILE A 596 -67.30 16.64 -17.39
CA ILE A 596 -68.57 17.12 -17.94
C ILE A 596 -69.09 18.19 -16.98
N ALA A 597 -68.86 19.46 -17.31
CA ALA A 597 -69.56 20.56 -16.65
C ALA A 597 -71.00 20.58 -17.19
N LEU A 598 -71.95 20.09 -16.40
CA LEU A 598 -73.37 20.29 -16.68
C LEU A 598 -73.71 21.76 -16.39
N ALA A 599 -73.61 22.62 -17.41
CA ALA A 599 -74.15 23.97 -17.33
C ALA A 599 -75.67 23.90 -17.47
N GLY A 600 -76.39 24.37 -16.46
CA GLY A 600 -77.84 24.46 -16.49
C GLY A 600 -78.34 25.48 -17.53
N LEU A 601 -79.29 24.99 -18.34
CA LEU A 601 -80.31 25.67 -19.15
C LEU A 601 -79.95 26.35 -20.50
N ALA A 602 -80.76 25.91 -21.47
CA ALA A 602 -81.17 26.48 -22.76
C ALA A 602 -80.18 26.39 -23.94
N CYS A 603 -80.55 25.52 -24.90
CA CYS A 603 -79.95 25.29 -26.23
C CYS A 603 -78.62 24.51 -26.30
N GLY A 604 -78.72 23.18 -26.25
CA GLY A 604 -78.22 22.31 -27.33
C GLY A 604 -76.72 22.25 -27.67
N GLY A 605 -75.79 22.55 -26.76
CA GLY A 605 -74.35 22.35 -27.00
C GLY A 605 -73.60 21.83 -25.78
N SER A 606 -73.19 20.56 -25.81
CA SER A 606 -72.26 20.01 -24.81
C SER A 606 -70.84 20.52 -25.11
N LEU A 607 -70.33 21.45 -24.30
CA LEU A 607 -68.93 21.88 -24.39
C LEU A 607 -68.03 20.92 -23.61
N MET A 608 -67.35 20.02 -24.31
CA MET A 608 -66.36 19.13 -23.73
C MET A 608 -65.06 19.90 -23.45
N VAL A 609 -64.84 20.30 -22.20
CA VAL A 609 -63.58 20.93 -21.78
C VAL A 609 -62.67 19.86 -21.20
N CYS A 610 -61.76 19.32 -22.03
CA CYS A 610 -60.70 18.46 -21.52
C CYS A 610 -59.57 19.35 -21.00
N ARG A 611 -59.40 19.39 -19.68
CA ARG A 611 -58.24 20.03 -19.05
C ARG A 611 -57.16 18.96 -18.88
N ARG A 612 -55.99 19.19 -19.50
CA ARG A 612 -54.76 18.48 -19.15
C ARG A 612 -54.48 18.75 -17.67
N LYS A 613 -54.33 17.69 -16.86
CA LYS A 613 -53.81 17.81 -15.50
C LYS A 613 -52.40 18.40 -15.62
N ARG A 614 -52.20 19.65 -15.20
CA ARG A 614 -50.87 20.21 -14.98
C ARG A 614 -50.46 19.91 -13.56
N ALA A 615 -49.47 19.04 -13.40
CA ALA A 615 -48.32 19.20 -12.51
C ALA A 615 -47.33 18.10 -12.88
#